data_AF-A0A7H8GV63-F1
#
_entry.id   AF-A0A7H8GV63-F1
#
_cell.length_a   1.000
_cell.length_b   1.000
_cell.length_c   1.000
_cell.angle_alpha   90.00
_cell.angle_beta   90.00
_cell.angle_gamma   90.00
#
_symmetry.space_group_name_H-M   'P 1'
#
loop_
_entity.id
_entity.type
_entity.pdbx_description
1 polymer ?
#
loop_
_entity_poly.entity_id
_entity_poly.type
_entity_poly.pdbx_seq_one_letter_code
_entity_poly.pdbx_strand_id
1 'polypeptide(L)'
;MIAPETGMKPGERYRIESVERAPQFPGFFLDGKYYLGPELQTAVGWLEGQNFLYDQLDPNGEPVYPDRIVGTITARTLELTDGLRLSIEEVPFQAEALTPFQTLDEVTLETRPRAISQRHTAAGLRKPIQPSPLLVAGAALLVGLCLLAINRSGGRVK
;
A
#
# COMPACT_ATOMS: atom_id res chain seq x y z
N MET A 1 12.52 28.34 -8.83
CA MET A 1 11.19 28.38 -9.50
C MET A 1 11.09 27.13 -10.35
N ILE A 2 9.96 26.41 -10.31
CA ILE A 2 9.78 25.22 -11.17
C ILE A 2 9.73 25.69 -12.62
N ALA A 3 10.62 25.15 -13.45
CA ALA A 3 10.63 25.49 -14.86
C ALA A 3 9.44 24.80 -15.57
N PRO A 4 8.68 25.50 -16.44
CA PRO A 4 7.52 24.91 -17.13
C PRO A 4 7.85 23.64 -17.93
N GLU A 5 9.08 23.55 -18.44
CA GLU A 5 9.62 22.44 -19.23
C GLU A 5 9.65 21.13 -18.44
N THR A 6 9.70 21.20 -17.10
CA THR A 6 9.63 20.01 -16.23
C THR A 6 8.28 19.31 -16.33
N GLY A 7 7.22 20.01 -16.77
CA GLY A 7 5.85 19.50 -16.77
C GLY A 7 5.22 19.37 -15.38
N MET A 8 5.91 19.81 -14.33
CA MET A 8 5.39 19.84 -12.96
C MET A 8 4.71 21.17 -12.66
N LYS A 9 3.64 21.13 -11.87
CA LYS A 9 2.92 22.32 -11.43
C LYS A 9 3.14 22.60 -9.94
N PRO A 10 3.15 23.88 -9.53
CA PRO A 10 3.10 24.24 -8.11
C PRO A 10 1.86 23.64 -7.43
N GLY A 11 2.02 23.21 -6.19
CA GLY A 11 0.98 22.61 -5.34
C GLY A 11 0.64 21.14 -5.64
N GLU A 12 1.09 20.59 -6.77
CA GLU A 12 0.92 19.18 -7.13
C GLU A 12 2.09 18.34 -6.60
N ARG A 13 1.81 17.06 -6.27
CA ARG A 13 2.84 16.12 -5.85
C ARG A 13 3.20 15.18 -6.97
N TYR A 14 4.49 14.86 -7.04
CA TYR A 14 5.02 13.98 -8.07
C TYR A 14 5.95 12.93 -7.48
N ARG A 15 5.85 11.67 -7.90
CA ARG A 15 6.77 10.59 -7.52
C ARG A 15 7.54 10.12 -8.74
N ILE A 16 8.81 9.76 -8.54
CA ILE A 16 9.60 9.12 -9.58
C ILE A 16 9.24 7.64 -9.58
N GLU A 17 8.94 7.08 -10.74
CA GLU A 17 8.63 5.67 -10.90
C GLU A 17 9.86 4.82 -10.56
N SER A 18 9.67 3.85 -9.68
CA SER A 18 10.69 2.85 -9.34
C SER A 18 10.69 1.75 -10.38
N VAL A 19 11.80 1.61 -11.11
CA VAL A 19 12.03 0.47 -12.02
C VAL A 19 13.15 -0.43 -11.50
N GLU A 20 13.15 -1.69 -11.94
CA GLU A 20 14.19 -2.65 -11.55
C GLU A 20 15.57 -2.15 -12.03
N ARG A 21 16.59 -2.28 -11.17
CA ARG A 21 18.00 -1.95 -11.46
C ARG A 21 18.28 -0.46 -11.73
N ALA A 22 17.34 0.43 -11.46
CA ALA A 22 17.59 1.87 -11.42
C ALA A 22 17.73 2.38 -9.98
N PRO A 23 18.37 3.57 -9.78
CA PRO A 23 18.36 4.25 -8.50
C PRO A 23 16.93 4.43 -7.97
N GLN A 24 16.76 4.22 -6.68
CA GLN A 24 15.46 4.30 -6.03
C GLN A 24 15.26 5.69 -5.43
N PHE A 25 14.09 6.26 -5.72
CA PHE A 25 13.69 7.60 -5.29
C PHE A 25 12.38 7.48 -4.50
N PRO A 26 12.43 7.08 -3.21
CA PRO A 26 11.23 6.74 -2.43
C PRO A 26 10.34 7.94 -2.09
N GLY A 27 10.87 9.15 -2.25
CA GLY A 27 10.21 10.41 -1.94
C GLY A 27 9.29 10.95 -3.03
N PHE A 28 8.91 12.22 -2.86
CA PHE A 28 8.06 12.96 -3.80
C PHE A 28 8.54 14.40 -3.96
N PHE A 29 8.28 14.98 -5.13
CA PHE A 29 8.38 16.41 -5.35
C PHE A 29 7.11 17.13 -4.90
N LEU A 30 7.28 18.29 -4.27
CA LEU A 30 6.24 19.27 -3.98
C LEU A 30 6.86 20.66 -4.09
N ASP A 31 6.27 21.53 -4.91
CA ASP A 31 6.75 22.91 -5.12
C ASP A 31 8.24 22.99 -5.51
N GLY A 32 8.72 22.01 -6.28
CA GLY A 32 10.11 21.92 -6.74
C GLY A 32 11.10 21.49 -5.66
N LYS A 33 10.64 21.07 -4.48
CA LYS A 33 11.44 20.45 -3.43
C LYS A 33 11.14 18.96 -3.38
N TYR A 34 12.14 18.15 -3.06
CA TYR A 34 12.05 16.70 -2.97
C TYR A 34 12.15 16.27 -1.50
N TYR A 35 11.15 15.50 -1.04
CA TYR A 35 10.99 15.05 0.33
C TYR A 35 10.93 13.53 0.37
N LEU A 36 11.61 12.84 1.30
CA LEU A 36 11.58 11.37 1.36
C LEU A 36 10.27 10.80 1.94
N GLY A 37 9.46 11.64 2.60
CA GLY A 37 8.20 11.25 3.23
C GLY A 37 7.42 12.46 3.72
N PRO A 38 6.10 12.36 3.88
CA PRO A 38 5.25 13.48 4.30
C PRO A 38 5.54 13.96 5.74
N GLU A 39 6.17 13.13 6.55
CA GLU A 39 6.59 13.44 7.92
C GLU A 39 7.86 14.30 7.96
N LEU A 40 8.64 14.27 6.87
CA LEU A 40 9.91 14.97 6.81
C LEU A 40 9.67 16.44 6.43
N GLN A 41 9.98 17.31 7.38
CA GLN A 41 9.89 18.76 7.19
C GLN A 41 11.12 19.33 6.45
N THR A 42 12.12 18.50 6.18
CA THR A 42 13.36 18.90 5.50
C THR A 42 13.37 18.32 4.09
N ALA A 43 13.45 19.19 3.10
CA ALA A 43 13.70 18.79 1.71
C ALA A 43 15.15 18.31 1.59
N VAL A 44 15.34 17.16 0.93
CA VAL A 44 16.66 16.56 0.70
C VAL A 44 17.13 16.75 -0.74
N GLY A 45 16.24 17.21 -1.63
CA GLY A 45 16.58 17.58 -2.99
C GLY A 45 15.69 18.72 -3.47
N TRP A 46 16.02 19.31 -4.62
CA TRP A 46 15.27 20.41 -5.20
C TRP A 46 15.54 20.54 -6.69
N LEU A 47 14.70 21.33 -7.35
CA LEU A 47 14.83 21.67 -8.74
C LEU A 47 15.49 23.04 -8.90
N GLU A 48 16.51 23.09 -9.73
CA GLU A 48 17.09 24.33 -10.24
C GLU A 48 16.87 24.40 -11.75
N GLY A 49 15.84 25.14 -12.16
CA GLY A 49 15.36 25.08 -13.54
C GLY A 49 14.80 23.68 -13.84
N GLN A 50 15.52 22.94 -14.68
CA GLN A 50 15.23 21.54 -15.01
C GLN A 50 16.14 20.54 -14.27
N ASN A 51 17.21 21.01 -13.64
CA ASN A 51 18.17 20.14 -12.99
C ASN A 51 17.58 19.66 -11.66
N PHE A 52 17.63 18.35 -11.43
CA PHE A 52 17.30 17.76 -10.15
C PHE A 52 18.56 17.60 -9.31
N LEU A 53 18.62 18.36 -8.22
CA LEU A 53 19.69 18.27 -7.23
C LEU A 53 19.22 17.40 -6.06
N TYR A 54 20.10 16.52 -5.56
CA TYR A 54 19.81 15.62 -4.46
C TYR A 54 21.00 15.51 -3.50
N ASP A 55 20.78 15.95 -2.26
CA ASP A 55 21.74 15.91 -1.15
C ASP A 55 21.72 14.54 -0.45
N GLN A 56 22.00 13.50 -1.22
CA GLN A 56 22.24 12.17 -0.68
C GLN A 56 23.73 11.96 -0.47
N LEU A 57 24.10 11.59 0.75
CA LEU A 57 25.47 11.23 1.10
C LEU A 57 25.61 9.71 1.21
N ASP A 58 26.78 9.21 0.87
CA ASP A 58 27.19 7.83 1.09
C ASP A 58 27.56 7.61 2.59
N PRO A 59 27.86 6.37 3.01
CA PRO A 59 28.29 6.09 4.38
C PRO A 59 29.59 6.79 4.83
N ASN A 60 30.40 7.27 3.89
CA ASN A 60 31.62 8.02 4.16
C ASN A 60 31.36 9.53 4.29
N GLY A 61 30.14 9.98 3.99
CA GLY A 61 29.75 11.39 3.99
C GLY A 61 29.97 12.11 2.67
N GLU A 62 30.33 11.38 1.60
CA GLU A 62 30.55 11.95 0.27
C GLU A 62 29.24 11.97 -0.53
N PRO A 63 28.98 13.00 -1.37
CA PRO A 63 27.81 13.03 -2.23
C PRO A 63 27.74 11.81 -3.16
N VAL A 64 26.58 11.15 -3.19
CA VAL A 64 26.32 10.01 -4.10
C VAL A 64 26.35 10.46 -5.56
N TYR A 65 25.89 11.67 -5.83
CA TYR A 65 25.83 12.26 -7.17
C TYR A 65 26.88 13.36 -7.33
N PRO A 66 27.67 13.37 -8.42
CA PRO A 66 28.62 14.45 -8.72
C PRO A 66 27.90 15.80 -8.78
N ASP A 67 28.50 16.82 -8.16
CA ASP A 67 27.91 18.16 -8.02
C ASP A 67 26.49 18.17 -7.43
N ARG A 68 26.07 17.05 -6.82
CA ARG A 68 24.71 16.77 -6.31
C ARG A 68 23.66 16.73 -7.42
N ILE A 69 24.05 16.70 -8.69
CA ILE A 69 23.14 16.69 -9.83
C ILE A 69 22.81 15.24 -10.18
N VAL A 70 21.55 14.87 -10.01
CA VAL A 70 21.03 13.56 -10.38
C VAL A 70 20.81 13.47 -11.89
N GLY A 71 20.26 14.55 -12.47
CA GLY A 71 19.85 14.57 -13.86
C GLY A 71 18.96 15.76 -14.20
N THR A 72 18.32 15.68 -15.37
CA THR A 72 17.45 16.74 -15.90
C THR A 72 16.02 16.23 -16.03
N ILE A 73 15.05 17.05 -15.63
CA ILE A 73 13.63 16.74 -15.77
C ILE A 73 13.02 17.51 -16.94
N THR A 74 12.42 16.77 -17.87
CA THR A 74 11.66 17.31 -19.00
C THR A 74 10.36 16.54 -19.16
N ALA A 75 9.23 17.25 -19.28
CA ALA A 75 7.90 16.66 -19.51
C ALA A 75 7.58 15.47 -18.58
N ARG A 76 7.83 15.64 -17.27
CA ARG A 76 7.66 14.61 -16.24
C ARG A 76 8.47 13.34 -16.49
N THR A 77 9.65 13.47 -17.08
CA THR A 77 10.65 12.40 -17.23
C THR A 77 11.97 12.88 -16.66
N LEU A 78 12.58 12.11 -15.75
CA LEU A 78 13.92 12.32 -15.24
C LEU A 78 14.92 11.57 -16.12
N GLU A 79 15.79 12.29 -16.80
CA GLU A 79 16.96 11.75 -17.48
C GLU A 79 18.17 11.87 -16.55
N LEU A 80 18.67 10.73 -16.08
CA LEU A 80 19.86 10.63 -15.23
C LEU A 80 21.13 10.97 -16.01
N THR A 81 22.20 11.30 -15.30
CA THR A 81 23.51 11.62 -15.91
C THR A 81 24.13 10.46 -16.70
N ASP A 82 23.69 9.22 -16.45
CA ASP A 82 24.07 8.02 -17.21
C ASP A 82 23.19 7.75 -18.46
N GLY A 83 22.18 8.60 -18.70
CA GLY A 83 21.23 8.50 -19.81
C GLY A 83 20.00 7.63 -19.52
N LEU A 84 19.89 7.02 -18.33
CA LEU A 84 18.71 6.27 -17.94
C LEU A 84 17.52 7.22 -17.71
N ARG A 85 16.32 6.81 -18.13
CA ARG A 85 15.11 7.62 -18.06
C ARG A 85 14.08 7.00 -17.13
N LEU A 86 13.59 7.79 -16.18
CA LEU A 86 12.56 7.43 -15.22
C LEU A 86 11.33 8.30 -15.41
N SER A 87 10.15 7.68 -15.45
CA SER A 87 8.88 8.39 -15.50
C SER A 87 8.63 9.11 -14.17
N ILE A 88 7.94 10.24 -14.22
CA ILE A 88 7.48 10.95 -13.04
C ILE A 88 5.96 11.03 -13.11
N GLU A 89 5.30 10.49 -12.09
CA GLU A 89 3.85 10.44 -12.02
C GLU A 89 3.31 11.46 -11.02
N GLU A 90 2.18 12.08 -11.37
CA GLU A 90 1.43 12.92 -10.44
C GLU A 90 0.68 12.02 -9.45
N VAL A 91 0.84 12.27 -8.16
CA VAL A 91 0.19 11.46 -7.11
C VAL A 91 -0.68 12.33 -6.21
N PRO A 92 -1.92 11.93 -5.93
CA PRO A 92 -2.73 12.62 -4.94
C PRO A 92 -2.11 12.43 -3.54
N PHE A 93 -2.27 13.43 -2.68
CA PHE A 93 -1.89 13.27 -1.28
C PHE A 93 -2.76 12.19 -0.63
N GLN A 94 -2.13 11.09 -0.24
CA GLN A 94 -2.72 10.09 0.63
C GLN A 94 -1.96 10.16 1.95
N ALA A 95 -2.66 10.45 3.05
CA ALA A 95 -2.06 10.28 4.36
C ALA A 95 -1.85 8.77 4.55
N GLU A 96 -0.61 8.29 4.61
CA GLU A 96 -0.33 6.90 4.95
C GLU A 96 -1.04 6.56 6.27
N ALA A 97 -2.08 5.73 6.20
CA ALA A 97 -2.69 5.14 7.38
C ALA A 97 -1.64 4.20 7.97
N LEU A 98 -1.14 4.50 9.17
CA LEU A 98 -0.21 3.67 9.92
C LEU A 98 -0.81 2.27 10.10
N THR A 99 -0.54 1.36 9.17
CA THR A 99 -0.73 -0.06 9.40
C THR A 99 0.48 -0.51 10.23
N PRO A 100 0.29 -1.07 11.43
CA PRO A 100 1.40 -1.64 12.18
C PRO A 100 2.09 -2.68 11.29
N PHE A 101 3.40 -2.53 11.11
CA PHE A 101 4.24 -3.49 10.39
C PHE A 101 3.89 -4.92 10.84
N GLN A 102 3.31 -5.72 9.94
CA GLN A 102 3.25 -7.16 10.14
C GLN A 102 4.65 -7.67 9.86
N THR A 103 5.41 -7.92 10.92
CA THR A 103 6.67 -8.67 10.85
C THR A 103 6.43 -9.98 10.13
N LEU A 104 6.98 -10.09 8.92
CA LEU A 104 7.13 -11.36 8.21
C LEU A 104 8.22 -12.18 8.94
N ASP A 105 7.88 -13.45 9.12
CA ASP A 105 8.71 -14.59 9.55
C ASP A 105 8.99 -14.78 11.05
N GLU A 106 8.09 -15.52 11.71
CA GLU A 106 8.52 -16.69 12.46
C GLU A 106 7.84 -17.93 11.86
N VAL A 107 8.64 -18.71 11.13
CA VAL A 107 8.28 -20.02 10.58
C VAL A 107 8.16 -21.01 11.75
N THR A 108 6.94 -21.31 12.16
CA THR A 108 6.65 -22.52 12.94
C THR A 108 5.88 -23.49 12.04
N LEU A 109 6.65 -24.31 11.31
CA LEU A 109 6.15 -25.63 10.91
C LEU A 109 5.78 -26.36 12.20
N GLU A 110 4.51 -26.71 12.39
CA GLU A 110 4.13 -28.07 12.76
C GLU A 110 2.60 -28.25 12.75
N THR A 111 2.20 -29.27 11.97
CA THR A 111 1.05 -30.15 12.16
C THR A 111 -0.38 -29.56 12.10
N ARG A 112 -1.00 -29.77 10.93
CA ARG A 112 -2.46 -29.83 10.73
C ARG A 112 -3.06 -30.96 11.58
N PRO A 113 -4.16 -30.72 12.29
CA PRO A 113 -5.37 -31.44 11.90
C PRO A 113 -6.60 -30.52 11.72
N ARG A 114 -7.37 -30.92 10.72
CA ARG A 114 -8.61 -30.37 10.20
C ARG A 114 -9.73 -30.38 11.26
N ALA A 115 -10.35 -29.23 11.52
CA ALA A 115 -11.77 -29.15 11.92
C ALA A 115 -12.35 -27.75 11.71
N ILE A 116 -13.31 -27.66 10.78
CA ILE A 116 -14.21 -26.53 10.59
C ILE A 116 -15.23 -26.58 11.72
N SER A 117 -15.45 -25.50 12.48
CA SER A 117 -16.81 -25.05 12.84
C SER A 117 -16.79 -23.75 13.63
N GLN A 118 -17.44 -22.73 13.06
CA GLN A 118 -17.89 -21.54 13.78
C GLN A 118 -19.06 -21.90 14.72
N ARG A 119 -19.06 -21.34 15.93
CA ARG A 119 -20.19 -20.57 16.54
C ARG A 119 -19.81 -20.15 17.96
N HIS A 120 -19.68 -18.83 18.23
CA HIS A 120 -20.66 -17.99 18.94
C HIS A 120 -20.88 -18.46 20.41
N THR A 121 -20.71 -17.70 21.51
CA THR A 121 -20.93 -16.26 21.78
C THR A 121 -20.59 -15.94 23.24
N ALA A 122 -20.10 -14.73 23.52
CA ALA A 122 -20.50 -13.80 24.62
C ALA A 122 -19.39 -12.73 24.76
N ALA A 123 -19.59 -11.42 24.90
CA ALA A 123 -20.74 -10.54 24.99
C ALA A 123 -20.20 -9.12 24.75
N GLY A 124 -21.00 -8.20 24.20
CA GLY A 124 -20.64 -6.77 24.21
C GLY A 124 -21.21 -5.98 23.04
N LEU A 125 -22.14 -5.09 23.36
CA LEU A 125 -22.89 -4.21 22.46
C LEU A 125 -22.00 -3.45 21.44
N ARG A 126 -22.44 -3.38 20.17
CA ARG A 126 -22.95 -2.15 19.52
C ARG A 126 -23.31 -2.39 18.04
N LYS A 127 -24.56 -2.05 17.70
CA LYS A 127 -25.16 -1.84 16.35
C LYS A 127 -24.34 -0.73 15.61
N PRO A 128 -24.34 -0.56 14.26
CA PRO A 128 -25.54 -0.63 13.42
C PRO A 128 -25.40 -0.97 11.90
N ILE A 129 -26.54 -0.87 11.20
CA ILE A 129 -26.74 -0.63 9.75
C ILE A 129 -27.27 -1.82 8.92
N GLN A 130 -28.59 -1.76 8.71
CA GLN A 130 -29.44 -2.10 7.56
C GLN A 130 -29.15 -3.35 6.69
N PRO A 131 -30.12 -4.29 6.59
CA PRO A 131 -30.14 -5.29 5.53
C PRO A 131 -31.21 -5.03 4.46
N SER A 132 -30.76 -5.07 3.21
CA SER A 132 -31.55 -5.15 1.97
C SER A 132 -32.35 -6.47 1.91
N PRO A 133 -33.63 -6.45 1.47
CA PRO A 133 -34.52 -7.61 1.48
C PRO A 133 -34.44 -8.42 0.18
N LEU A 134 -33.36 -9.17 -0.03
CA LEU A 134 -33.29 -10.19 -1.09
C LEU A 134 -32.36 -11.31 -0.63
N LEU A 135 -32.91 -12.39 -0.09
CA LEU A 135 -32.42 -13.79 -0.14
C LEU A 135 -33.34 -14.67 0.73
N VAL A 136 -34.61 -14.68 0.34
CA VAL A 136 -35.57 -15.73 0.70
C VAL A 136 -35.38 -16.89 -0.27
N ALA A 137 -35.56 -18.11 0.24
CA ALA A 137 -35.68 -19.40 -0.46
C ALA A 137 -34.38 -20.22 -0.60
N GLY A 138 -34.18 -21.18 0.33
CA GLY A 138 -33.19 -22.25 0.11
C GLY A 138 -33.04 -23.30 1.22
N ALA A 139 -33.39 -23.01 2.47
CA ALA A 139 -32.94 -23.85 3.60
C ALA A 139 -34.03 -24.51 4.47
N ALA A 140 -35.29 -24.56 4.02
CA ALA A 140 -36.40 -25.09 4.83
C ALA A 140 -36.71 -26.59 4.64
N LEU A 141 -36.08 -27.29 3.69
CA LEU A 141 -36.44 -28.68 3.36
C LEU A 141 -35.59 -29.78 4.03
N LEU A 142 -34.41 -29.47 4.59
CA LEU A 142 -33.51 -30.50 5.12
C LEU A 142 -33.65 -30.78 6.62
N VAL A 143 -34.24 -29.87 7.41
CA VAL A 143 -34.43 -30.09 8.86
C VAL A 143 -35.64 -31.01 9.14
N GLY A 144 -36.69 -30.95 8.31
CA GLY A 144 -37.87 -31.80 8.47
C GLY A 144 -37.61 -33.29 8.24
N LEU A 145 -36.66 -33.64 7.36
CA LEU A 145 -36.35 -35.03 7.01
C LEU A 145 -35.43 -35.72 8.05
N CYS A 146 -34.57 -34.96 8.75
CA CYS A 146 -33.72 -35.51 9.82
C CYS A 146 -34.49 -35.81 11.12
N LEU A 147 -35.49 -34.99 11.50
CA LEU A 147 -36.28 -35.25 12.71
C LEU A 147 -37.20 -36.48 12.57
N LEU A 148 -37.68 -36.77 11.35
CA LEU A 148 -38.55 -37.93 11.09
C LEU A 148 -37.79 -39.28 11.12
N ALA A 149 -36.48 -39.28 10.82
CA ALA A 149 -35.66 -40.49 10.85
C ALA A 149 -35.18 -40.87 12.26
N ILE A 150 -34.96 -39.89 13.14
CA ILE A 150 -34.53 -40.13 14.54
C ILE A 150 -35.71 -40.61 15.40
N ASN A 151 -36.93 -40.13 15.13
CA ASN A 151 -38.12 -40.61 15.85
C ASN A 151 -38.54 -42.06 15.49
N ARG A 152 -37.95 -42.64 14.43
CA ARG A 152 -38.20 -44.04 14.02
C ARG A 152 -37.21 -45.06 14.59
N SER A 153 -36.08 -44.61 15.15
CA SER A 153 -34.99 -45.50 15.61
C SER A 153 -34.93 -45.70 17.13
N GLY A 154 -35.79 -45.03 17.91
CA GLY A 154 -35.94 -45.24 19.36
C GLY A 154 -37.00 -46.27 19.78
N GLY A 155 -37.67 -46.93 18.83
CA GLY A 155 -38.76 -47.88 19.08
C GLY A 155 -38.38 -49.34 18.84
N ARG A 156 -37.51 -49.91 19.67
CA ARG A 156 -37.54 -51.35 20.08
C ARG A 156 -36.49 -51.62 21.17
N VAL A 157 -36.97 -51.62 22.40
CA VAL A 157 -36.35 -52.19 23.60
C VAL A 157 -36.52 -53.72 23.54
N LYS A 158 -35.49 -54.46 23.98
CA LYS A 158 -35.44 -55.89 24.35
C LYS A 158 -36.18 -56.91 23.49
#